data_AF-A0A8J6TPG7-F1
#
_entry.id   AF-A0A8J6TPG7-F1
#
_cell.length_a   1.000
_cell.length_b   1.000
_cell.length_c   1.000
_cell.angle_alpha   90.00
_cell.angle_beta   90.00
_cell.angle_gamma   90.00
#
_symmetry.space_group_name_H-M   'P 1'
#
loop_
_entity.id
_entity.type
_entity.pdbx_description
1 polymer ?
#
loop_
_entity_poly.entity_id
_entity_poly.type
_entity_poly.pdbx_seq_one_letter_code
_entity_poly.pdbx_strand_id
1 'polypeptide(L)'
;MRTEMKRKMYMGIWRFMLPLPLAISAKGMQRGVSGAKTKADLLTEEERQAHYFIVKQMAIAKEPITAEFIGDKLNLSLNRVKEIVEKLEAMKTFCYRYDSQGINWAYPLAFEDTGHKMTAGTGEQFFAA
;
A
#
# COMPACT_ATOMS: atom_id res chain seq x y z
N MET A 1 5.88 -17.99 21.20
CA MET A 1 6.93 -16.97 21.43
C MET A 1 6.33 -15.59 21.20
N ARG A 2 6.25 -14.74 22.24
CA ARG A 2 5.97 -13.30 22.07
C ARG A 2 7.30 -12.62 21.77
N THR A 3 7.57 -12.36 20.49
CA THR A 3 8.70 -11.52 20.11
C THR A 3 8.32 -10.08 20.42
N GLU A 4 8.71 -9.57 21.59
CA GLU A 4 8.72 -8.12 21.83
C GLU A 4 9.78 -7.50 20.91
N MET A 5 9.40 -7.21 19.67
CA MET A 5 10.17 -6.30 18.83
C MET A 5 10.11 -4.92 19.49
N LYS A 6 11.13 -4.57 20.28
CA LYS A 6 11.36 -3.18 20.68
C LYS A 6 11.65 -2.39 19.40
N ARG A 7 10.60 -1.85 18.78
CA ARG A 7 10.67 -0.99 17.58
C ARG A 7 11.40 0.30 17.94
N LYS A 8 12.73 0.26 17.96
CA LYS A 8 13.56 1.46 18.04
C LYS A 8 13.53 2.10 16.66
N MET A 9 12.82 3.23 16.56
CA MET A 9 12.79 4.03 15.35
C MET A 9 14.05 4.90 15.34
N TYR A 10 14.66 5.07 14.17
CA TYR A 10 15.89 5.86 14.01
C TYR A 10 15.61 7.06 13.11
N MET A 11 16.31 8.16 13.33
CA MET A 11 16.29 9.33 12.46
C MET A 11 17.66 9.49 11.81
N GLY A 12 17.66 9.63 10.48
CA GLY A 12 18.86 9.98 9.74
C GLY A 12 19.14 11.47 9.87
N ILE A 13 20.32 11.82 10.39
CA ILE A 13 20.87 13.18 10.34
C ILE A 13 22.20 13.09 9.60
N TRP A 14 22.18 13.46 8.32
CA TRP A 14 23.31 13.35 7.40
C TRP A 14 23.86 11.92 7.32
N ARG A 15 25.06 11.65 7.84
CA ARG A 15 25.70 10.32 7.84
C ARG A 15 25.41 9.49 9.10
N PHE A 16 24.57 9.97 10.01
CA PHE A 16 24.30 9.32 11.29
C PHE A 16 22.85 8.81 11.38
N MET A 17 22.67 7.61 11.95
CA MET A 17 21.38 7.10 12.39
C MET A 17 21.29 7.19 13.91
N LEU A 18 20.45 8.09 14.44
CA LEU A 18 20.26 8.26 15.87
C LEU A 18 18.96 7.61 16.33
N PRO A 19 18.95 6.84 17.44
CA PRO A 19 17.73 6.28 17.98
C PRO A 19 16.81 7.41 18.46
N LEU A 20 15.57 7.43 17.97
CA LEU A 20 14.58 8.42 18.37
C LEU A 20 14.03 8.10 19.76
N PRO A 21 13.99 9.08 20.67
CA PRO A 21 13.21 8.98 21.89
C PRO A 21 11.76 8.57 21.57
N LEU A 22 11.20 7.67 22.38
CA LEU A 22 9.86 7.11 22.16
C LEU A 22 8.77 8.18 22.01
N ALA A 23 8.88 9.30 22.73
CA ALA A 23 7.93 10.41 22.62
C ALA A 23 7.92 11.09 21.24
N ILE A 24 9.09 11.20 20.59
CA ILE A 24 9.22 11.76 19.24
C ILE A 24 8.75 10.75 18.20
N SER A 25 9.14 9.48 18.38
CA SER A 25 8.70 8.37 17.55
C SER A 25 7.17 8.21 17.54
N ALA A 26 6.54 8.27 18.71
CA ALA A 26 5.09 8.19 18.85
C ALA A 26 4.37 9.34 18.13
N LYS A 27 4.87 10.59 18.24
CA LYS A 27 4.34 11.73 17.48
C LYS A 27 4.52 11.58 15.97
N GLY A 28 5.65 11.06 15.52
CA GLY A 28 5.90 10.78 14.10
C GLY A 28 4.95 9.72 13.54
N MET A 29 4.78 8.60 14.26
CA MET A 29 3.81 7.56 13.89
C MET A 29 2.38 8.08 13.91
N GLN A 30 1.97 8.84 14.93
CA GLN A 30 0.64 9.44 14.97
C GLN A 30 0.39 10.39 13.79
N ARG A 31 1.37 11.19 13.38
CA ARG A 31 1.26 12.05 12.19
C ARG A 31 1.14 11.23 10.90
N GLY A 32 1.92 10.16 10.76
CA GLY A 32 1.83 9.25 9.61
C GLY A 32 0.46 8.56 9.53
N VAL A 33 -0.02 8.02 10.65
CA VAL A 33 -1.36 7.40 10.77
C VAL A 33 -2.46 8.42 10.51
N SER A 34 -2.34 9.63 11.06
CA SER A 34 -3.31 10.72 10.82
C SER A 34 -3.34 11.11 9.35
N GLY A 35 -2.20 11.27 8.69
CA GLY A 35 -2.14 11.61 7.27
C GLY A 35 -2.72 10.51 6.38
N ALA A 36 -2.41 9.25 6.65
CA ALA A 36 -2.99 8.11 5.94
C ALA A 36 -4.51 8.01 6.16
N LYS A 37 -4.97 8.26 7.40
CA LYS A 37 -6.40 8.27 7.74
C LYS A 37 -7.14 9.39 7.01
N THR A 38 -6.62 10.62 7.05
CA THR A 38 -7.23 11.75 6.34
C THR A 38 -7.34 11.48 4.84
N LYS A 39 -6.33 10.84 4.24
CA LYS A 39 -6.42 10.41 2.84
C LYS A 39 -7.48 9.33 2.64
N ALA A 40 -7.55 8.31 3.51
CA ALA A 40 -8.57 7.26 3.42
C ALA A 40 -10.00 7.80 3.61
N ASP A 41 -10.18 8.87 4.39
CA ASP A 41 -11.47 9.54 4.60
C ASP A 41 -11.96 10.28 3.33
N LEU A 42 -11.07 10.59 2.37
CA LEU A 42 -11.43 11.20 1.07
C LEU A 42 -11.94 10.17 0.04
N LEU A 43 -11.87 8.88 0.36
CA LEU A 43 -12.36 7.81 -0.51
C LEU A 43 -13.84 7.55 -0.26
N THR A 44 -14.60 7.46 -1.35
CA THR A 44 -15.96 6.92 -1.30
C THR A 44 -15.93 5.43 -0.97
N GLU A 45 -17.08 4.85 -0.64
CA GLU A 45 -17.15 3.43 -0.34
C GLU A 45 -16.77 2.55 -1.54
N GLU A 46 -17.19 2.93 -2.74
CA GLU A 46 -16.81 2.27 -3.99
C GLU A 46 -15.29 2.31 -4.22
N GLU A 47 -14.66 3.47 -4.00
CA GLU A 47 -13.21 3.64 -4.13
C GLU A 47 -12.44 2.82 -3.09
N ARG A 48 -12.96 2.73 -1.85
CA ARG A 48 -12.39 1.88 -0.80
C ARG A 48 -12.51 0.40 -1.17
N GLN A 49 -13.64 -0.03 -1.72
CA GLN A 49 -13.83 -1.40 -2.18
C GLN A 49 -12.88 -1.76 -3.32
N ALA A 50 -12.70 -0.86 -4.28
CA ALA A 50 -11.73 -1.02 -5.36
C ALA A 50 -10.30 -1.15 -4.83
N HIS A 51 -9.88 -0.25 -3.93
CA HIS A 51 -8.57 -0.31 -3.29
C HIS A 51 -8.36 -1.62 -2.51
N TYR A 52 -9.33 -2.01 -1.69
CA TYR A 52 -9.28 -3.26 -0.93
C TYR A 52 -9.17 -4.49 -1.85
N PHE A 53 -9.94 -4.50 -2.94
CA PHE A 53 -9.87 -5.54 -3.95
C PHE A 53 -8.49 -5.62 -4.58
N ILE A 54 -7.93 -4.49 -5.05
CA ILE A 54 -6.59 -4.42 -5.64
C ILE A 54 -5.54 -5.02 -4.70
N VAL A 55 -5.48 -4.55 -3.45
CA VAL A 55 -4.52 -5.03 -2.45
C VAL A 55 -4.65 -6.53 -2.20
N LYS A 56 -5.89 -7.03 -2.08
CA LYS A 56 -6.15 -8.45 -1.87
C LYS A 56 -5.73 -9.30 -3.08
N GLN A 57 -5.98 -8.83 -4.29
CA GLN A 57 -5.58 -9.54 -5.51
C GLN A 57 -4.07 -9.51 -5.71
N MET A 58 -3.38 -8.42 -5.38
CA MET A 58 -1.92 -8.35 -5.48
C MET A 58 -1.21 -9.36 -4.57
N ALA A 59 -1.83 -9.76 -3.46
CA ALA A 59 -1.26 -10.79 -2.58
C ALA A 59 -1.21 -12.18 -3.21
N ILE A 60 -2.04 -12.44 -4.22
CA ILE A 60 -2.20 -13.77 -4.84
C ILE A 60 -1.84 -13.77 -6.34
N ALA A 61 -1.96 -12.62 -7.01
CA ALA A 61 -1.64 -12.47 -8.41
C ALA A 61 -0.12 -12.55 -8.63
N LYS A 62 0.27 -13.01 -9.82
CA LYS A 62 1.68 -13.04 -10.26
C LYS A 62 1.99 -11.97 -11.31
N GLU A 63 0.99 -11.17 -11.67
CA GLU A 63 1.02 -10.20 -12.75
C GLU A 63 0.30 -8.91 -12.30
N PRO A 64 0.64 -7.75 -12.89
CA PRO A 64 -0.02 -6.47 -12.61
C PRO A 64 -1.55 -6.55 -12.70
N ILE A 65 -2.23 -5.88 -11.77
CA ILE A 65 -3.70 -5.87 -11.73
C ILE A 65 -4.22 -4.88 -12.77
N THR A 66 -4.95 -5.35 -13.78
CA THR A 66 -5.49 -4.51 -14.86
C THR A 66 -6.82 -3.84 -14.50
N ALA A 67 -7.15 -2.74 -15.16
CA ALA A 67 -8.42 -2.04 -14.95
C ALA A 67 -9.62 -2.87 -15.43
N GLU A 68 -9.43 -3.62 -16.51
CA GLU A 68 -10.40 -4.56 -17.06
C GLU A 68 -10.74 -5.64 -16.03
N PHE A 69 -9.72 -6.24 -15.41
CA PHE A 69 -9.92 -7.27 -14.39
C PHE A 69 -10.66 -6.74 -13.15
N ILE A 70 -10.36 -5.53 -12.72
CA ILE A 70 -11.08 -4.89 -11.61
C ILE A 70 -12.54 -4.63 -12.00
N GLY A 71 -12.79 -4.11 -13.21
CA GLY A 71 -14.14 -3.83 -13.72
C GLY A 71 -15.00 -5.07 -13.77
N ASP A 72 -14.46 -6.16 -14.31
CA ASP A 72 -15.15 -7.45 -14.39
C ASP A 72 -15.50 -8.01 -13.01
N LYS A 73 -14.60 -7.86 -12.02
CA LYS A 73 -14.79 -8.43 -10.68
C LYS A 73 -15.67 -7.59 -9.77
N LEU A 74 -15.66 -6.28 -9.94
CA LEU A 74 -16.48 -5.36 -9.14
C LEU A 74 -17.77 -4.94 -9.85
N ASN A 75 -18.02 -5.45 -11.07
CA ASN A 75 -19.15 -5.06 -11.91
C ASN A 75 -19.21 -3.54 -12.13
N LEU A 76 -18.04 -2.95 -12.40
CA LEU A 76 -17.86 -1.52 -12.68
C LEU A 76 -17.51 -1.32 -14.15
N SER A 77 -17.93 -0.20 -14.73
CA SER A 77 -17.50 0.16 -16.08
C SER A 77 -15.99 0.43 -16.11
N LEU A 78 -15.34 0.09 -17.23
CA LEU A 78 -13.89 0.32 -17.39
C LEU A 78 -13.51 1.80 -17.17
N ASN A 79 -14.33 2.73 -17.64
CA ASN A 79 -14.11 4.16 -17.44
C ASN A 79 -14.16 4.52 -15.94
N ARG A 80 -15.13 3.97 -15.20
CA ARG A 80 -15.23 4.22 -13.77
C ARG A 80 -14.04 3.66 -13.00
N VAL A 81 -13.57 2.47 -13.35
CA VAL A 81 -12.36 1.91 -12.75
C VAL A 81 -11.14 2.79 -13.03
N LYS A 82 -10.97 3.28 -14.26
CA LYS A 82 -9.86 4.16 -14.62
C LYS A 82 -9.86 5.44 -13.77
N GLU A 83 -11.02 6.09 -13.60
CA GLU A 83 -11.16 7.25 -12.72
C GLU A 83 -10.76 6.95 -11.27
N ILE A 84 -11.20 5.80 -10.74
CA ILE A 84 -10.85 5.38 -9.38
C ILE A 84 -9.33 5.16 -9.26
N VAL A 85 -8.72 4.44 -10.20
CA VAL A 85 -7.28 4.16 -10.20
C VAL A 85 -6.47 5.45 -10.32
N GLU A 86 -6.88 6.38 -11.19
CA GLU A 86 -6.24 7.69 -11.33
C GLU A 86 -6.32 8.50 -10.03
N LYS A 87 -7.46 8.48 -9.34
CA LYS A 87 -7.61 9.14 -8.03
C LYS A 87 -6.70 8.50 -6.98
N LEU A 88 -6.69 7.17 -6.88
CA LEU A 88 -5.87 6.43 -5.91
C LEU A 88 -4.37 6.68 -6.15
N GLU A 89 -3.94 6.74 -7.40
CA GLU A 89 -2.57 7.05 -7.80
C GLU A 89 -2.19 8.51 -7.50
N ALA A 90 -3.07 9.46 -7.81
CA ALA A 90 -2.85 10.89 -7.53
C ALA A 90 -2.66 11.17 -6.03
N MET A 91 -3.24 10.34 -5.15
CA MET A 91 -3.06 10.45 -3.70
C MET A 91 -1.69 9.98 -3.22
N LYS A 92 -0.90 9.27 -4.07
CA LYS A 92 0.48 8.79 -3.80
C LYS A 92 0.60 7.93 -2.53
N THR A 93 -0.48 7.28 -2.13
CA THR A 93 -0.55 6.51 -0.89
C THR A 93 -1.14 5.12 -1.10
N PHE A 94 -1.94 4.93 -2.15
CA PHE A 94 -2.73 3.73 -2.32
C PHE A 94 -2.21 2.82 -3.43
N CYS A 95 -1.95 3.34 -4.62
CA CYS A 95 -1.42 2.55 -5.73
C CYS A 95 -0.53 3.36 -6.67
N TYR A 96 0.22 2.65 -7.51
CA TYR A 96 1.09 3.21 -8.54
C TYR A 96 1.19 2.24 -9.72
N ARG A 97 1.35 2.80 -10.94
CA ARG A 97 1.54 2.06 -12.19
C ARG A 97 2.89 2.44 -12.80
N TYR A 98 3.79 1.48 -12.96
CA TYR A 98 5.13 1.74 -13.51
C TYR A 98 5.17 1.88 -15.04
N ASP A 99 4.41 1.05 -15.76
CA ASP A 99 4.54 0.91 -17.23
C ASP A 99 3.20 0.87 -17.99
N SER A 100 2.11 1.32 -17.36
CA SER A 100 0.74 1.27 -17.91
C SER A 100 0.15 -0.14 -18.08
N GLN A 101 0.88 -1.22 -17.79
CA GLN A 101 0.36 -2.60 -17.95
C GLN A 101 -0.62 -3.00 -16.84
N GLY A 102 -0.67 -2.22 -15.77
CA GLY A 102 -1.56 -2.46 -14.64
C GLY A 102 -0.99 -1.85 -13.37
N ILE A 103 -1.66 -2.11 -12.26
CA ILE A 103 -1.20 -1.70 -10.94
C ILE A 103 -0.15 -2.71 -10.49
N ASN A 104 1.09 -2.26 -10.36
CA ASN A 104 2.22 -3.08 -9.94
C ASN A 104 2.67 -2.83 -8.50
N TRP A 105 2.13 -1.78 -7.89
CA TRP A 105 2.40 -1.38 -6.52
C TRP A 105 1.11 -0.87 -5.88
N ALA A 106 0.78 -1.36 -4.69
CA ALA A 106 -0.29 -0.83 -3.86
C ALA A 106 0.00 -1.09 -2.39
N TYR A 107 0.03 -0.05 -1.56
CA TYR A 107 0.48 -0.18 -0.17
C TYR A 107 -0.35 -1.24 0.61
N PRO A 108 0.28 -2.23 1.27
CA PRO A 108 1.72 -2.37 1.53
C PRO A 108 2.48 -3.37 0.60
N LEU A 109 1.96 -3.68 -0.59
CA LEU A 109 2.50 -4.68 -1.51
C LEU A 109 3.18 -4.08 -2.75
N ALA A 110 4.21 -4.76 -3.22
CA ALA A 110 4.89 -4.53 -4.48
C ALA A 110 5.10 -5.85 -5.22
N PHE A 111 5.01 -5.83 -6.55
CA PHE A 111 5.47 -6.96 -7.38
C PHE A 111 6.97 -6.95 -7.63
N GLU A 112 7.59 -5.77 -7.60
CA GLU A 112 9.03 -5.62 -7.73
C GLU A 112 9.75 -6.14 -6.48
N ASP A 113 10.94 -6.71 -6.68
CA ASP A 113 11.78 -7.15 -5.58
C ASP A 113 12.33 -5.93 -4.82
N THR A 114 11.70 -5.62 -3.70
CA THR A 114 12.13 -4.54 -2.80
C THR A 114 13.21 -4.99 -1.82
N GLY A 115 13.64 -6.26 -1.86
CA GLY A 115 14.48 -6.89 -0.84
C GLY A 115 13.73 -7.25 0.44
N HIS A 116 12.44 -6.94 0.53
CA HIS A 116 11.59 -7.17 1.71
C HIS A 116 10.50 -8.19 1.41
N LYS A 117 10.88 -9.46 1.31
CA LYS A 117 9.94 -10.55 1.03
C LYS A 117 9.08 -10.90 2.25
N MET A 118 7.78 -10.96 2.06
CA MET A 118 6.77 -11.31 3.05
C MET A 118 6.03 -12.58 2.66
N THR A 119 5.45 -13.26 3.65
CA THR A 119 4.61 -14.43 3.46
C THR A 119 3.26 -14.18 4.15
N ALA A 120 2.16 -14.30 3.40
CA ALA A 120 0.81 -14.27 3.95
C ALA A 120 0.57 -15.46 4.88
N GLY A 121 -0.42 -15.36 5.78
CA GLY A 121 -0.82 -16.49 6.64
C GLY A 121 -1.30 -17.72 5.85
N THR A 122 -1.69 -17.51 4.59
CA THR A 122 -2.13 -18.52 3.62
C THR A 122 -1.00 -19.10 2.77
N GLY A 123 0.23 -18.58 2.88
CA GLY A 123 1.45 -19.13 2.26
C GLY A 123 1.93 -18.40 1.01
N GLU A 124 1.14 -17.50 0.43
CA GLU A 124 1.54 -16.68 -0.72
C GLU A 124 2.66 -15.71 -0.32
N GLN A 125 3.56 -15.46 -1.26
CA GLN A 125 4.73 -14.60 -1.06
C GLN A 125 4.63 -13.35 -1.93
N PHE A 126 4.93 -12.20 -1.32
CA PHE A 126 4.92 -10.89 -1.99
C PHE A 126 6.03 -10.01 -1.41
N PHE A 127 6.34 -8.89 -2.06
CA PHE A 127 7.30 -7.93 -1.54
C PHE A 127 6.58 -6.78 -0.83
N ALA A 128 7.18 -6.28 0.25
CA ALA A 128 6.68 -5.10 0.96
C ALA A 128 7.05 -3.83 0.20
N ALA A 129 6.08 -2.91 0.09
CA ALA A 129 6.21 -1.58 -0.48
C ALA A 129 7.00 -0.59 0.40
#